data_AF-A0A7V3BNY3-F1
#
_entry.id   AF-A0A7V3BNY3-F1
#
_cell.length_a   1.000
_cell.length_b   1.000
_cell.length_c   1.000
_cell.angle_alpha   90.00
_cell.angle_beta   90.00
_cell.angle_gamma   90.00
#
_symmetry.space_group_name_H-M   'P 1'
#
loop_
_entity.id
_entity.type
_entity.pdbx_description
1 polymer ?
#
loop_
_entity_poly.entity_id
_entity_poly.type
_entity_poly.pdbx_seq_one_letter_code
_entity_poly.pdbx_strand_id
1 'polypeptide(L)' 'MEHPAPDRLLSRGDIQIAEQHLQGFGFDPGSIDGIFTAETQAAVRAFQAHYGLPVSGLLDYSTREELQLGLDPRCGG' A
#
# COMPACT_ATOMS: atom_id res chain seq x y z
N MET A 1 15.60 -9.21 -12.46
CA MET A 1 14.38 -8.39 -12.54
C MET A 1 13.64 -8.66 -11.25
N GLU A 2 13.95 -7.87 -10.23
CA GLU A 2 13.48 -8.08 -8.87
C GLU A 2 12.06 -7.56 -8.77
N HIS A 3 11.13 -8.41 -8.33
CA HIS A 3 9.79 -7.99 -7.99
C HIS A 3 9.88 -7.33 -6.62
N PRO A 4 9.79 -6.00 -6.47
CA PRO A 4 9.70 -5.45 -5.14
C PRO A 4 8.30 -5.78 -4.65
N ALA A 5 8.21 -6.83 -3.85
CA ALA A 5 6.96 -7.26 -3.25
C ALA A 5 6.48 -6.17 -2.30
N PRO A 6 5.15 -6.02 -2.11
CA PRO A 6 4.65 -5.47 -0.86
C PRO A 6 5.33 -6.23 0.29
N ASP A 7 5.65 -5.54 1.39
CA ASP A 7 6.27 -6.13 2.59
C ASP A 7 5.78 -7.57 2.74
N ARG A 8 6.67 -8.57 2.67
CA ARG A 8 6.36 -9.99 2.29
C ARG A 8 5.31 -10.67 3.19
N LEU A 9 4.87 -9.96 4.23
CA LEU A 9 3.79 -10.24 5.17
C LEU A 9 2.39 -9.81 4.67
N LEU A 10 2.29 -9.02 3.61
CA LEU A 10 1.03 -8.52 3.06
C LEU A 10 0.37 -9.59 2.18
N SER A 11 -0.86 -9.93 2.55
CA SER A 11 -1.73 -10.79 1.76
C SER A 11 -2.44 -9.98 0.69
N ARG A 12 -3.03 -10.66 -0.31
CA ARG A 12 -3.85 -10.01 -1.35
C ARG A 12 -4.95 -9.13 -0.76
N GLY A 13 -5.55 -9.54 0.36
CA GLY A 13 -6.53 -8.74 1.09
C GLY A 13 -5.97 -7.42 1.59
N ASP A 14 -4.74 -7.40 2.11
CA ASP A 14 -4.11 -6.16 2.59
C ASP A 14 -3.80 -5.20 1.44
N ILE A 15 -3.38 -5.75 0.29
CA ILE A 15 -3.16 -4.97 -0.93
C ILE A 15 -4.49 -4.38 -1.42
N GLN A 16 -5.58 -5.15 -1.41
CA GLN A 16 -6.91 -4.63 -1.76
C GLN A 16 -7.33 -3.49 -0.85
N ILE A 17 -7.16 -3.63 0.47
CA ILE A 17 -7.52 -2.56 1.39
C ILE A 17 -6.66 -1.32 1.12
N ALA A 18 -5.36 -1.48 0.87
CA ALA A 18 -4.50 -0.37 0.50
C ALA A 18 -4.97 0.33 -0.79
N GLU A 19 -5.32 -0.43 -1.81
CA GLU A 19 -5.87 0.06 -3.07
C GLU A 19 -7.20 0.80 -2.86
N GLN A 20 -8.10 0.28 -2.03
CA GLN A 20 -9.36 0.96 -1.68
C GLN A 20 -9.12 2.29 -0.97
N HIS A 21 -8.17 2.31 -0.03
CA HIS A 21 -7.82 3.54 0.68
C HIS A 21 -7.19 4.56 -0.26
N LEU A 22 -6.22 4.15 -1.10
CA LEU A 22 -5.61 5.00 -2.13
C LEU A 22 -6.67 5.66 -3.00
N GLN A 23 -7.62 4.86 -3.50
CA GLN A 23 -8.74 5.37 -4.30
C GLN A 23 -9.60 6.38 -3.51
N GLY A 24 -9.86 6.11 -2.22
CA GLY A 24 -10.57 7.02 -1.33
C GLY A 24 -9.84 8.35 -1.07
N PHE A 25 -8.50 8.33 -1.10
CA PHE A 25 -7.66 9.53 -1.03
C PHE A 25 -7.56 10.29 -2.36
N GLY A 26 -8.11 9.74 -3.45
CA GLY A 26 -8.05 10.33 -4.79
C GLY A 26 -6.80 9.94 -5.59
N PHE A 27 -6.06 8.93 -5.13
CA PHE A 27 -5.00 8.29 -5.92
C PHE A 27 -5.60 7.06 -6.61
N ASP A 28 -5.51 6.96 -7.93
CA ASP A 28 -6.13 5.87 -8.67
C ASP A 28 -5.13 4.70 -8.78
N PRO A 29 -5.27 3.60 -7.99
CA PRO A 29 -4.38 2.45 -8.11
C PRO A 29 -4.77 1.55 -9.30
N GLY A 30 -5.84 1.86 -10.02
CA GLY A 30 -6.42 0.98 -11.03
C GLY A 30 -7.25 -0.14 -10.41
N SER A 31 -6.89 -1.39 -10.68
CA SER A 31 -7.71 -2.55 -10.28
C SER A 31 -7.45 -3.00 -8.85
N ILE A 32 -8.47 -2.91 -8.00
CA ILE A 32 -8.46 -3.37 -6.60
C ILE A 32 -8.62 -4.91 -6.52
N ASP A 33 -7.69 -5.65 -7.11
CA ASP A 33 -7.68 -7.12 -7.08
C ASP A 33 -6.72 -7.66 -6.00
N GLY A 34 -5.93 -6.77 -5.37
CA GLY A 34 -4.86 -7.17 -4.46
C GLY A 34 -3.61 -7.57 -5.20
N ILE A 35 -3.43 -7.01 -6.40
CA ILE A 35 -2.29 -7.25 -7.27
C ILE A 35 -1.54 -5.93 -7.35
N PHE A 36 -0.32 -5.92 -6.82
CA PHE A 36 0.53 -4.74 -6.87
C PHE A 36 1.03 -4.52 -8.31
N THR A 37 0.36 -3.64 -9.05
CA THR A 37 0.72 -3.29 -10.43
C THR A 37 1.53 -2.00 -10.49
N ALA A 38 1.99 -1.61 -11.70
CA ALA A 38 2.66 -0.33 -11.90
C ALA A 38 1.74 0.88 -11.60
N GLU A 39 0.43 0.72 -11.80
CA GLU A 39 -0.58 1.74 -11.49
C GLU A 39 -0.72 1.89 -9.96
N THR A 40 -0.91 0.77 -9.25
CA THR A 40 -0.91 0.73 -7.78
C THR A 40 0.39 1.33 -7.22
N GLN A 41 1.54 0.99 -7.80
CA GLN A 41 2.83 1.56 -7.40
C GLN A 41 2.89 3.08 -7.59
N ALA A 42 2.40 3.60 -8.72
CA ALA A 42 2.38 5.04 -8.97
C ALA A 42 1.48 5.77 -7.96
N ALA A 43 0.31 5.20 -7.66
CA ALA A 43 -0.61 5.71 -6.64
C ALA A 43 0.06 5.73 -5.24
N VAL A 44 0.71 4.63 -4.85
CA VAL A 44 1.46 4.55 -3.58
C VAL A 44 2.58 5.57 -3.52
N ARG A 45 3.34 5.75 -4.61
CA ARG A 45 4.41 6.76 -4.66
C ARG A 45 3.88 8.18 -4.49
N ALA A 46 2.76 8.49 -5.14
CA ALA A 46 2.11 9.80 -5.03
C ALA A 46 1.62 10.04 -3.59
N PHE A 47 1.01 9.03 -2.96
CA PHE A 47 0.63 9.07 -1.55
C PHE A 47 1.85 9.31 -0.65
N GLN A 48 2.91 8.52 -0.81
CA GLN A 48 4.14 8.67 -0.03
C GLN A 48 4.76 10.06 -0.18
N ALA A 49 4.85 10.56 -1.41
CA ALA A 49 5.37 11.90 -1.69
C ALA A 49 4.50 13.00 -1.07
N HIS A 50 3.17 12.83 -1.07
CA HIS A 50 2.24 13.78 -0.50
C HIS A 50 2.37 13.88 1.03
N TYR A 51 2.56 12.74 1.70
CA TYR A 51 2.71 12.65 3.16
C TYR A 51 4.17 12.84 3.64
N GLY A 52 5.12 13.05 2.72
CA GLY A 52 6.54 13.21 3.08
C GLY A 52 7.23 11.91 3.52
N LEU A 53 6.65 10.76 3.17
CA LEU A 53 7.21 9.44 3.41
C LEU A 53 8.26 9.09 2.36
N PRO A 54 9.17 8.13 2.66
CA PRO A 54 10.09 7.60 1.66
C PRO A 54 9.29 7.00 0.50
N VAL A 55 9.49 7.58 -0.70
CA VAL A 55 8.81 7.20 -1.96
C VAL A 55 9.40 5.91 -2.52
N SER A 56 9.28 4.83 -1.76
CA SER A 56 9.71 3.49 -2.17
C SER A 56 8.78 2.93 -3.25
N GLY A 57 7.51 3.37 -3.23
CA GLY A 57 6.45 2.78 -4.06
C GLY A 57 6.09 1.38 -3.62
N LEU A 58 6.23 1.11 -2.32
CA LEU A 58 5.90 -0.14 -1.65
C LEU A 58 5.03 0.16 -0.43
N LEU A 59 4.15 -0.77 -0.08
CA LEU A 59 3.35 -0.71 1.13
C LEU A 59 4.21 -1.12 2.34
N ASP A 60 5.20 -0.29 2.65
CA ASP A 60 6.11 -0.47 3.78
C ASP A 60 5.41 -0.22 5.11
N TYR A 61 6.01 -0.63 6.22
CA TYR A 61 5.40 -0.48 7.55
C TYR A 61 4.97 0.97 7.83
N SER A 62 5.84 1.94 7.54
CA SER A 62 5.51 3.37 7.71
C SER A 62 4.36 3.85 6.81
N THR A 63 4.24 3.28 5.61
CA THR A 63 3.13 3.64 4.71
C THR A 63 1.82 3.02 5.19
N ARG A 64 1.87 1.81 5.75
CA ARG A 64 0.71 1.13 6.32
C ARG A 64 0.20 1.80 7.59
N GLU A 65 1.11 2.23 8.46
CA GLU A 65 0.76 3.01 9.66
C GLU A 65 0.05 4.30 9.28
N GLU A 66 0.58 5.03 8.30
CA GLU A 66 -0.04 6.27 7.80
C GLU A 66 -1.35 6.02 7.05
N LEU A 67 -1.47 4.92 6.31
CA LEU A 67 -2.74 4.51 5.71
C LEU A 67 -3.80 4.12 6.76
N GLN A 68 -3.44 4.00 8.04
CA GLN A 68 -4.25 3.36 9.09
C GLN A 68 -4.81 2.01 8.63
N LEU A 69 -4.07 1.29 7.77
CA LEU A 69 -4.31 -0.11 7.53
C LEU A 69 -4.17 -0.76 8.90
N GLY A 70 -5.27 -1.18 9.50
CA GLY A 70 -5.37 -1.73 10.86
C GLY A 70 -4.65 -3.06 11.04
N LEU A 71 -3.46 -3.20 10.46
CA LEU A 71 -2.45 -4.21 10.73
C LEU A 71 -1.69 -3.79 11.97
N ASP A 72 -2.42 -3.64 13.05
CA ASP A 72 -1.84 -3.57 14.37
C ASP A 72 -1.14 -4.92 14.66
N PRO A 73 0.21 -4.95 14.82
CA PRO A 73 0.95 -6.19 15.04
C PRO A 73 0.77 -6.75 16.47
N ARG A 74 -0.14 -6.20 17.29
CA ARG A 74 -0.41 -6.64 18.67
C ARG A 74 -1.77 -7.35 18.82
N CYS A 75 -2.47 -7.65 17.73
CA CYS A 75 -3.63 -8.55 17.72
C CYS A 75 -3.27 -9.93 17.13
N GLY A 76 -2.42 -10.67 17.85
CA GLY A 76 -2.35 -12.14 17.78
C GLY A 76 -2.88 -12.71 19.10
N GLY A 77 -4.16 -13.10 19.11
CA GLY A 77 -4.80 -13.85 20.20
C GLY A 77 -4.86 -15.34 19.91
#